data_AF-A0A328WUF9-F1
#
_entry.id   AF-A0A328WUF9-F1
#
_cell.length_a   1.000
_cell.length_b   1.000
_cell.length_c   1.000
_cell.angle_alpha   90.00
_cell.angle_beta   90.00
_cell.angle_gamma   90.00
#
_symmetry.space_group_name_H-M   'P 1'
#
loop_
_entity.id
_entity.type
_entity.pdbx_description
1 polymer ?
#
loop_
_entity_poly.entity_id
_entity_poly.type
_entity_poly.pdbx_seq_one_letter_code
_entity_poly.pdbx_strand_id
1 'polypeptide(L)'
;MKKNTLFTSILHYSYYRYYLHLKKQWNDDKSISEFNLGFGYTYSAGALSGLIIFSIDDFFGIEKYVNTLIIVSISLLTICSFFLPKIDFLENKYKDYDRTNKEWKIKGVLSFSLVFVPPILLILYMLF
;
A
#
# COMPACT_ATOMS: atom_id res chain seq x y z
N MET A 1 19.43 19.18 -1.41
CA MET A 1 18.01 18.75 -1.52
C MET A 1 17.95 17.49 -2.38
N LYS A 2 17.64 16.32 -1.82
CA LYS A 2 17.50 15.09 -2.62
C LYS A 2 16.25 15.22 -3.51
N LYS A 3 16.39 15.05 -4.83
CA LYS A 3 15.24 14.99 -5.76
C LYS A 3 14.31 13.87 -5.29
N ASN A 4 13.12 14.24 -4.80
CA ASN A 4 12.03 13.27 -4.64
C ASN A 4 11.68 12.78 -6.05
N THR A 5 11.84 11.48 -6.29
CA THR A 5 11.43 10.88 -7.55
C THR A 5 9.90 10.92 -7.63
N LEU A 6 9.36 10.97 -8.85
CA LEU A 6 7.91 10.94 -9.09
C LEU A 6 7.24 9.78 -8.35
N PHE A 7 7.91 8.63 -8.32
CA PHE A 7 7.49 7.43 -7.62
C PHE A 7 7.34 7.63 -6.10
N THR A 8 8.36 8.18 -5.42
CA THR A 8 8.29 8.47 -3.98
C THR A 8 7.18 9.47 -3.65
N SER A 9 6.94 10.44 -4.53
CA SER A 9 5.83 11.39 -4.38
C SER A 9 4.47 10.70 -4.45
N ILE A 10 4.27 9.80 -5.42
CA ILE A 10 3.05 9.01 -5.57
C ILE A 10 2.83 8.10 -4.37
N LEU A 11 3.87 7.38 -3.90
CA LEU A 11 3.76 6.51 -2.73
C LEU A 11 3.42 7.28 -1.46
N HIS A 12 4.14 8.36 -1.14
CA HIS A 12 3.84 9.18 0.04
C HIS A 12 2.44 9.77 -0.01
N TYR A 13 2.02 10.21 -1.19
CA TYR A 13 0.67 10.71 -1.39
C TYR A 13 -0.37 9.60 -1.20
N SER A 14 -0.12 8.42 -1.76
CA SER A 14 -1.01 7.26 -1.63
C SER A 14 -1.17 6.81 -0.18
N TYR A 15 -0.06 6.80 0.55
CA TYR A 15 -0.01 6.47 1.96
C TYR A 15 -0.85 7.46 2.78
N TYR A 16 -0.67 8.76 2.52
CA TYR A 16 -1.44 9.81 3.17
C TYR A 16 -2.95 9.74 2.86
N ARG A 17 -3.33 9.46 1.61
CA ARG A 17 -4.73 9.36 1.20
C ARG A 17 -5.45 8.20 1.84
N TYR A 18 -4.79 7.05 1.96
CA TYR A 18 -5.34 5.90 2.64
C TYR A 18 -5.50 6.18 4.15
N TYR A 19 -4.54 6.87 4.76
CA TYR A 19 -4.66 7.35 6.14
C TYR A 19 -5.89 8.25 6.33
N LEU A 20 -6.13 9.23 5.45
CA LEU A 20 -7.31 10.09 5.53
C LEU A 20 -8.63 9.31 5.39
N HIS A 21 -8.63 8.26 4.56
CA HIS A 21 -9.79 7.38 4.42
C HIS A 21 -10.06 6.61 5.73
N LEU A 22 -9.02 6.00 6.31
CA LEU A 22 -9.11 5.31 7.60
C LEU A 22 -9.52 6.25 8.72
N LYS A 23 -8.94 7.46 8.77
CA LYS A 23 -9.29 8.50 9.73
C LYS A 23 -10.78 8.83 9.69
N LYS A 24 -11.36 8.93 8.49
CA LYS A 24 -12.80 9.11 8.33
C LYS A 24 -13.62 7.90 8.80
N GLN A 25 -13.14 6.67 8.57
CA GLN A 25 -13.82 5.45 9.01
C GLN A 25 -13.78 5.26 10.53
N TRP A 26 -12.71 5.73 11.18
CA TRP A 26 -12.47 5.57 12.61
C TRP A 26 -12.76 6.86 13.40
N ASN A 27 -13.74 7.65 12.98
CA ASN A 27 -14.20 8.86 13.69
C ASN A 27 -13.09 9.85 14.06
N ASP A 28 -12.19 10.12 13.12
CA ASP A 28 -11.02 10.98 13.26
C ASP A 28 -9.97 10.50 14.28
N ASP A 29 -10.06 9.25 14.77
CA ASP A 29 -9.05 8.65 15.64
C ASP A 29 -7.76 8.40 14.87
N LYS A 30 -6.74 9.21 15.18
CA LYS A 30 -5.42 9.13 14.57
C LYS A 30 -4.69 7.83 14.90
N SER A 31 -4.74 7.37 16.15
CA SER A 31 -3.98 6.19 16.61
C SER A 31 -4.48 4.92 15.92
N ILE A 32 -5.80 4.72 15.92
CA ILE A 32 -6.45 3.58 15.25
C ILE A 32 -6.18 3.64 13.75
N SER A 33 -6.22 4.83 13.15
CA SER A 33 -5.98 5.00 11.72
C SER A 33 -4.54 4.72 11.32
N GLU A 34 -3.57 5.18 12.10
CA GLU A 34 -2.14 4.88 11.87
C GLU A 34 -1.84 3.39 12.02
N PHE A 35 -2.43 2.75 13.03
CA PHE A 35 -2.33 1.31 13.21
C PHE A 35 -2.88 0.56 11.99
N ASN A 36 -4.13 0.83 11.58
CA ASN A 36 -4.77 0.19 10.44
C ASN A 36 -4.11 0.50 9.09
N LEU A 37 -3.46 1.67 8.97
CA LEU A 37 -2.74 2.07 7.78
C LEU A 37 -1.58 1.11 7.47
N GLY A 38 -0.80 0.76 8.50
CA GLY A 38 0.29 -0.21 8.39
C GLY A 38 -0.19 -1.59 7.97
N PHE A 39 -1.31 -2.06 8.53
CA PHE A 39 -1.92 -3.34 8.14
C PHE A 39 -2.39 -3.33 6.69
N GLY A 40 -3.12 -2.30 6.25
CA GLY A 40 -3.64 -2.26 4.88
C GLY A 40 -2.54 -2.23 3.82
N TYR A 41 -1.45 -1.48 4.04
CA TYR A 41 -0.31 -1.48 3.12
C TYR A 41 0.46 -2.80 3.13
N THR A 42 0.71 -3.37 4.31
CA THR A 42 1.39 -4.68 4.43
C THR A 42 0.56 -5.78 3.76
N TYR A 43 -0.75 -5.76 3.97
CA TYR A 43 -1.68 -6.70 3.36
C TYR A 43 -1.71 -6.56 1.82
N SER A 44 -1.84 -5.32 1.30
CA SER A 44 -1.82 -5.08 -0.15
C SER A 44 -0.51 -5.53 -0.80
N ALA A 45 0.62 -5.19 -0.18
CA ALA A 45 1.93 -5.58 -0.67
C ALA A 45 2.12 -7.11 -0.60
N GLY A 46 1.66 -7.75 0.47
CA GLY A 46 1.67 -9.21 0.61
C GLY A 46 0.82 -9.89 -0.46
N ALA A 47 -0.36 -9.33 -0.78
CA ALA A 47 -1.21 -9.83 -1.84
C ALA A 47 -0.55 -9.71 -3.23
N LEU A 48 0.12 -8.58 -3.50
CA LEU A 48 0.89 -8.39 -4.72
C LEU A 48 2.05 -9.39 -4.82
N SER A 49 2.80 -9.59 -3.74
CA SER A 49 3.85 -10.61 -3.69
C SER A 49 3.29 -12.01 -3.92
N GLY A 50 2.16 -12.35 -3.32
CA GLY A 50 1.47 -13.62 -3.55
C GLY A 50 1.10 -13.82 -5.02
N LEU A 51 0.51 -12.81 -5.67
CA LEU A 51 0.19 -12.85 -7.10
C LEU A 51 1.42 -13.14 -7.96
N ILE A 52 2.54 -12.48 -7.68
CA ILE A 52 3.78 -12.69 -8.43
C ILE A 52 4.31 -14.10 -8.19
N ILE A 53 4.34 -14.56 -6.94
CA ILE A 53 4.87 -15.87 -6.58
C ILE A 53 4.02 -16.98 -7.21
N PHE A 54 2.69 -16.91 -7.11
CA PHE A 54 1.81 -17.90 -7.71
C PHE A 54 1.90 -17.89 -9.24
N SER A 55 1.98 -16.71 -9.87
CA SER A 55 2.23 -16.63 -11.31
C SER A 55 3.54 -17.33 -11.70
N ILE A 56 4.63 -17.10 -10.96
CA ILE A 56 5.92 -17.76 -11.22
C ILE A 56 5.80 -19.28 -11.00
N ASP A 57 5.08 -19.72 -9.99
CA ASP A 57 4.86 -21.14 -9.74
C ASP A 57 4.14 -21.81 -10.91
N ASP A 58 3.07 -21.21 -11.43
CA ASP A 58 2.36 -21.71 -12.61
C ASP A 58 3.27 -21.81 -13.85
N PHE A 59 4.21 -20.86 -14.02
CA PHE A 59 5.12 -20.84 -15.16
C PHE A 59 6.31 -21.80 -15.02
N PHE A 60 6.82 -22.03 -13.80
CA PHE A 60 8.09 -22.72 -13.57
C PHE A 60 7.98 -24.00 -12.74
N GLY A 61 6.85 -24.29 -12.11
CA GLY A 61 6.60 -25.48 -11.30
C GLY A 61 7.48 -25.57 -10.06
N ILE A 62 7.59 -24.48 -9.28
CA ILE A 62 8.50 -24.36 -8.13
C ILE A 62 7.79 -24.47 -6.77
N GLU A 63 6.74 -25.28 -6.70
CA GLU A 63 5.79 -25.40 -5.57
C GLU A 63 6.47 -25.49 -4.20
N LYS A 64 7.60 -26.21 -4.13
CA LYS A 64 8.35 -26.45 -2.89
C LYS A 64 8.85 -25.17 -2.22
N TYR A 65 9.09 -24.09 -2.97
CA TYR A 65 9.67 -22.85 -2.46
C TYR A 65 8.64 -21.72 -2.28
N VAL A 66 7.44 -21.87 -2.82
CA VAL A 66 6.39 -20.84 -2.81
C VAL A 66 6.04 -20.37 -1.40
N ASN A 67 5.74 -21.31 -0.50
CA ASN A 67 5.36 -20.98 0.88
C ASN A 67 6.47 -20.22 1.62
N THR A 68 7.73 -20.65 1.44
CA THR A 68 8.89 -19.98 2.04
C THR A 68 9.06 -18.58 1.47
N LEU A 69 8.90 -18.40 0.16
CA LEU A 69 8.99 -17.09 -0.50
C LEU A 69 7.89 -16.14 -0.02
N ILE A 70 6.66 -16.63 0.19
CA ILE A 70 5.55 -15.84 0.72
C ILE A 70 5.87 -15.35 2.14
N ILE A 71 6.31 -16.25 3.03
CA ILE A 71 6.64 -15.90 4.42
C ILE A 71 7.78 -14.89 4.48
N VAL A 72 8.84 -15.09 3.70
CA VAL A 72 9.97 -14.16 3.62
C VAL A 72 9.53 -12.80 3.09
N SER A 73 8.69 -12.78 2.05
CA SER A 73 8.15 -11.55 1.47
C SER A 73 7.31 -10.77 2.47
N ILE A 74 6.38 -11.41 3.17
CA ILE A 74 5.54 -10.77 4.19
C ILE A 74 6.39 -10.22 5.35
N SER A 75 7.40 -10.98 5.79
CA SER A 75 8.30 -10.56 6.86
C SER A 75 9.12 -9.33 6.47
N LEU A 76 9.68 -9.32 5.25
CA LEU A 76 10.40 -8.17 4.71
C LEU A 76 9.48 -6.96 4.55
N LEU A 77 8.26 -7.14 4.05
CA LEU A 77 7.28 -6.06 3.91
C LEU A 77 6.88 -5.46 5.27
N THR A 78 6.74 -6.30 6.29
CA THR A 78 6.49 -5.85 7.67
C THR A 78 7.66 -5.00 8.18
N ILE A 79 8.90 -5.41 7.93
CA ILE A 79 10.09 -4.62 8.29
C ILE A 79 10.12 -3.30 7.51
N CYS A 80 9.84 -3.34 6.20
CA CYS A 80 9.80 -2.15 5.35
C CYS A 80 8.73 -1.14 5.79
N SER A 81 7.63 -1.61 6.41
CA SER A 81 6.57 -0.73 6.92
C SER A 81 7.06 0.24 8.00
N PHE A 82 8.09 -0.14 8.78
CA PHE A 82 8.72 0.76 9.77
C PHE A 82 9.48 1.93 9.13
N PHE A 83 9.84 1.83 7.85
CA PHE A 83 10.52 2.91 7.12
C PHE A 83 9.54 3.83 6.37
N LEU A 84 8.23 3.61 6.50
CA LEU A 84 7.23 4.49 5.93
C LEU A 84 7.27 5.86 6.64
N PRO A 85 7.03 6.97 5.90
CA PRO A 85 7.05 8.31 6.47
C PRO A 85 6.02 8.44 7.59
N LYS A 86 6.41 9.11 8.69
CA LYS A 86 5.50 9.45 9.78
C LYS A 86 4.31 10.26 9.26
N ILE A 87 3.11 9.96 9.74
CA ILE A 87 1.89 10.66 9.33
C ILE A 87 1.95 12.16 9.63
N ASP A 88 2.55 12.57 10.76
CA ASP A 88 2.75 13.99 11.08
C ASP A 88 3.51 14.76 10.00
N PHE A 89 4.52 14.11 9.40
CA PHE A 89 5.27 14.71 8.30
C PHE A 89 4.40 14.87 7.06
N LEU A 90 3.56 13.87 6.76
CA LEU A 90 2.68 13.89 5.58
C LEU A 90 1.50 14.85 5.75
N GLU A 91 0.89 14.94 6.93
CA GLU A 91 -0.15 15.91 7.24
C GLU A 91 0.39 17.33 7.01
N ASN A 92 1.55 17.67 7.58
CA ASN A 92 2.16 18.98 7.37
C ASN A 92 2.51 19.25 5.89
N LYS A 93 2.97 18.23 5.17
CA LYS A 93 3.35 18.37 3.75
C LYS A 93 2.14 18.57 2.82
N TYR A 94 0.99 17.98 3.14
CA TYR A 94 -0.17 17.95 2.24
C TYR A 94 -1.39 18.72 2.76
N LYS A 95 -1.33 19.40 3.92
CA LYS A 95 -2.48 20.11 4.50
C LYS A 95 -3.07 21.17 3.56
N ASP A 96 -2.22 21.86 2.80
CA ASP A 96 -2.60 22.99 1.94
C ASP A 96 -2.80 22.58 0.47
N TYR A 97 -2.78 21.28 0.17
CA TYR A 97 -3.07 20.81 -1.19
C TYR A 97 -4.55 21.01 -1.52
N ASP A 98 -4.81 21.84 -2.54
CA ASP A 98 -6.15 22.18 -2.97
C ASP A 98 -6.92 20.94 -3.49
N ARG A 99 -8.06 20.66 -2.84
CA ARG A 99 -8.96 19.53 -3.17
C ARG A 99 -9.61 19.67 -4.55
N THR A 100 -9.59 20.86 -5.15
CA THR A 100 -10.14 21.12 -6.48
C THR A 100 -9.19 20.70 -7.62
N ASN A 101 -7.91 20.49 -7.33
CA ASN A 101 -6.91 20.15 -8.33
C ASN A 101 -7.18 18.75 -8.95
N LYS A 102 -7.29 18.68 -10.29
CA LYS A 102 -7.51 17.42 -11.03
C LYS A 102 -6.40 16.39 -10.80
N GLU A 103 -5.15 16.83 -10.70
CA GLU A 103 -4.01 15.97 -10.39
C GLU A 103 -4.18 15.28 -9.04
N TRP A 104 -4.79 16.00 -8.08
CA TRP A 104 -5.10 15.51 -6.74
C TRP A 104 -6.13 14.37 -6.76
N LYS A 105 -7.15 14.49 -7.61
CA LYS A 105 -8.18 13.46 -7.80
C LYS A 105 -7.62 12.21 -8.47
N ILE A 106 -6.83 12.36 -9.53
CA ILE A 106 -6.23 11.24 -10.27
C ILE A 106 -5.25 10.47 -9.38
N LYS A 107 -4.34 11.18 -8.71
CA LYS A 107 -3.43 10.56 -7.73
C LYS A 107 -4.23 9.89 -6.60
N GLY A 108 -5.39 10.44 -6.24
CA GLY A 108 -6.31 9.87 -5.25
C GLY A 108 -6.89 8.54 -5.69
N VAL A 109 -7.39 8.42 -6.93
CA VAL A 109 -7.90 7.15 -7.46
C VAL A 109 -6.79 6.11 -7.55
N LEU A 110 -5.61 6.48 -8.10
CA LEU A 110 -4.46 5.60 -8.18
C LEU A 110 -4.01 5.09 -6.80
N SER A 111 -4.12 5.93 -5.76
CA SER A 111 -3.78 5.52 -4.41
C SER A 111 -4.71 4.48 -3.80
N PHE A 112 -6.01 4.53 -4.11
CA PHE A 112 -6.93 3.46 -3.75
C PHE A 112 -6.60 2.19 -4.52
N SER A 113 -6.28 2.30 -5.80
CA SER A 113 -5.88 1.14 -6.60
C SER A 113 -4.67 0.42 -6.01
N LEU A 114 -3.65 1.15 -5.55
CA LEU A 114 -2.45 0.55 -4.95
C LEU A 114 -2.71 -0.25 -3.66
N VAL A 115 -3.76 0.07 -2.91
CA VAL A 115 -4.08 -0.62 -1.64
C VAL A 115 -5.13 -1.72 -1.83
N PHE A 116 -6.13 -1.50 -2.68
CA PHE A 116 -7.28 -2.40 -2.79
C PHE A 116 -7.21 -3.36 -3.98
N VAL A 117 -6.54 -2.99 -5.07
CA VAL A 117 -6.51 -3.84 -6.27
C VAL A 117 -5.71 -5.12 -6.04
N PRO A 118 -4.51 -5.12 -5.42
CA PRO A 118 -3.75 -6.37 -5.28
C PRO A 118 -4.49 -7.47 -4.49
N PRO A 119 -5.13 -7.17 -3.33
CA PRO A 119 -5.95 -8.17 -2.66
C PRO A 119 -7.13 -8.68 -3.49
N ILE A 120 -7.83 -7.79 -4.20
CA ILE A 120 -8.96 -8.19 -5.07
C ILE A 120 -8.46 -9.11 -6.17
N LEU A 121 -7.36 -8.74 -6.84
CA LEU A 121 -6.76 -9.55 -7.89
C LEU A 121 -6.28 -10.90 -7.37
N LEU A 122 -5.70 -10.96 -6.16
CA LEU A 122 -5.29 -12.21 -5.55
C LEU A 122 -6.50 -13.12 -5.28
N ILE A 123 -7.58 -12.57 -4.71
CA ILE A 123 -8.82 -13.33 -4.48
C ILE A 123 -9.38 -13.86 -5.81
N LEU A 124 -9.43 -13.03 -6.85
CA LEU A 124 -9.89 -13.45 -8.16
C LEU A 124 -8.99 -14.55 -8.74
N TYR A 125 -7.67 -14.41 -8.64
CA TYR A 125 -6.71 -15.42 -9.08
C TYR A 125 -6.87 -16.75 -8.33
N MET A 126 -7.20 -16.73 -7.03
CA MET A 126 -7.44 -17.97 -6.26
C MET A 126 -8.79 -18.63 -6.58
N LEU A 127 -9.73 -17.90 -7.19
CA LEU A 127 -11.08 -18.40 -7.48
C LEU A 127 -11.22 -19.00 -8.90
N PHE A 128 -10.37 -18.60 -9.84
CA PHE A 128 -10.42 -18.99 -11.25
C PHE A 128 -9.18 -19.76 -11.66
#